data_AF-A0A6L9QPF2-F1
#
_entry.id   AF-A0A6L9QPF2-F1
#
_cell.length_a   1.000
_cell.length_b   1.000
_cell.length_c   1.000
_cell.angle_alpha   90.00
_cell.angle_beta   90.00
_cell.angle_gamma   90.00
#
_symmetry.space_group_name_H-M   'P 1'
#
loop_
_entity.id
_entity.type
_entity.pdbx_description
1 polymer ?
#
loop_
_entity_poly.entity_id
_entity_poly.type
_entity_poly.pdbx_seq_one_letter_code
_entity_poly.pdbx_strand_id
1 'polypeptide(L)'
;MIPGTVVLLHAPGSTAASWGDLPEMLRSYGLDVVAPDVPDATGPRYIARVSLTITATDPVVPLVLVAHGAAGPLLPGVSLAQRAAHRPVAGFVFVDADLPRRGQHDHEAPEDALPMAPDWPEAPCGYLRTHSDRSASSEHDEALREARLRGWQVTDHEPPATVAQALSELIAEL
;
A
#
# COMPACT_ATOMS: atom_id res chain seq x y z
N MET A 1 5.31 -1.94 15.37
CA MET A 1 5.70 -3.35 15.18
C MET A 1 7.07 -3.47 14.53
N ILE A 2 7.69 -4.67 14.49
CA ILE A 2 8.87 -4.94 13.64
C ILE A 2 8.39 -5.73 12.40
N PRO A 3 8.43 -5.15 11.20
CA PRO A 3 8.05 -5.86 9.97
C PRO A 3 9.11 -6.91 9.60
N GLY A 4 8.71 -7.98 8.92
CA GLY A 4 9.63 -8.86 8.21
C GLY A 4 10.11 -8.17 6.93
N THR A 5 9.27 -8.17 5.90
CA THR A 5 9.50 -7.45 4.64
C THR A 5 8.40 -6.40 4.41
N VAL A 6 8.83 -5.20 4.00
CA VAL A 6 7.96 -4.10 3.55
C VAL A 6 7.84 -4.17 2.03
N VAL A 7 6.62 -4.23 1.52
CA VAL A 7 6.33 -4.31 0.08
C VAL A 7 5.76 -2.99 -0.42
N LEU A 8 6.43 -2.35 -1.37
CA LEU A 8 6.04 -1.06 -1.95
C LEU A 8 5.33 -1.24 -3.29
N LEU A 9 4.01 -1.00 -3.33
CA LEU A 9 3.16 -1.15 -4.51
C LEU A 9 2.95 0.21 -5.20
N HIS A 10 3.52 0.35 -6.40
CA HIS A 10 3.32 1.54 -7.24
C HIS A 10 1.89 1.59 -7.79
N ALA A 11 1.40 2.77 -8.15
CA ALA A 11 0.09 2.90 -8.79
C ALA A 11 0.04 2.10 -10.12
N PRO A 12 -1.09 1.45 -10.45
CA PRO A 12 -1.31 0.85 -11.77
C PRO A 12 -1.04 1.85 -12.91
N GLY A 13 -0.44 1.38 -14.01
CA GLY A 13 0.00 2.25 -15.11
C GLY A 13 1.31 3.01 -14.86
N SER A 14 1.89 2.89 -13.66
CA SER A 14 3.24 3.33 -13.34
C SER A 14 4.21 2.14 -13.27
N THR A 15 5.42 2.37 -12.76
CA THR A 15 6.47 1.36 -12.54
C THR A 15 7.10 1.54 -11.17
N ALA A 16 7.87 0.55 -10.71
CA ALA A 16 8.60 0.64 -9.44
C ALA A 16 9.57 1.84 -9.39
N ALA A 17 9.99 2.38 -10.54
CA ALA A 17 10.83 3.57 -10.62
C ALA A 17 10.15 4.84 -10.07
N SER A 18 8.82 4.87 -9.94
CA SER A 18 8.09 5.99 -9.33
C SER A 18 8.46 6.24 -7.87
N TRP A 19 9.01 5.22 -7.19
CA TRP A 19 9.47 5.32 -5.82
C TRP A 19 10.81 6.06 -5.68
N GLY A 20 11.55 6.27 -6.77
CA GLY A 20 12.88 6.87 -6.72
C GLY A 20 13.80 6.11 -5.74
N ASP A 21 14.49 6.86 -4.88
CA ASP A 21 15.43 6.33 -3.89
C ASP A 21 14.75 5.82 -2.60
N LEU A 22 13.41 5.88 -2.50
CA LEU A 22 12.67 5.47 -1.30
C LEU A 22 13.01 4.04 -0.84
N PRO A 23 13.09 3.01 -1.72
CA PRO A 23 13.43 1.66 -1.30
C PRO A 23 14.84 1.58 -0.72
N GLU A 24 15.83 2.23 -1.32
CA GLU A 24 17.20 2.30 -0.80
C GLU A 24 17.26 3.01 0.55
N MET A 25 16.53 4.12 0.71
CA MET A 25 16.48 4.88 1.96
C MET A 25 15.87 4.04 3.09
N LEU A 26 14.77 3.33 2.85
CA LEU A 26 14.17 2.45 3.86
C LEU A 26 15.09 1.28 4.25
N ARG A 27 15.84 0.73 3.28
CA ARG A 27 16.89 -0.27 3.56
C ARG A 27 18.01 0.31 4.41
N SER A 28 18.39 1.58 4.22
CA SER A 28 19.37 2.26 5.07
C SER A 28 18.90 2.42 6.52
N TYR A 29 17.58 2.42 6.76
CA TYR A 29 16.97 2.37 8.09
C TYR A 29 16.84 0.94 8.65
N GLY A 30 17.35 -0.07 7.94
CA GLY A 30 17.39 -1.47 8.38
C GLY A 30 16.15 -2.28 8.06
N LEU A 31 15.24 -1.77 7.20
CA LEU A 31 14.07 -2.51 6.74
C LEU A 31 14.41 -3.39 5.54
N ASP A 32 13.85 -4.60 5.49
CA ASP A 32 13.85 -5.39 4.26
C ASP A 32 12.72 -4.90 3.34
N VAL A 33 13.06 -4.52 2.12
CA VAL A 33 12.13 -3.82 1.21
C VAL A 33 12.10 -4.49 -0.14
N VAL A 34 10.89 -4.77 -0.62
CA VAL A 34 10.61 -5.26 -1.96
C VAL A 34 9.70 -4.27 -2.68
N ALA A 35 10.08 -3.85 -3.88
CA ALA A 35 9.26 -3.00 -4.74
C ALA A 35 8.97 -3.77 -6.04
N PRO A 36 7.85 -4.51 -6.13
CA PRO A 36 7.49 -5.25 -7.33
C PRO A 36 7.31 -4.31 -8.52
N ASP A 37 8.00 -4.57 -9.62
CA ASP A 37 7.80 -3.84 -10.87
C ASP A 37 6.79 -4.56 -11.76
N VAL A 38 5.60 -3.97 -11.91
CA VAL A 38 4.48 -4.56 -12.64
C VAL A 38 3.93 -3.56 -13.65
N PRO A 39 4.61 -3.39 -14.81
CA PRO A 39 4.13 -2.50 -15.85
C PRO A 39 2.87 -3.07 -16.50
N ASP A 40 1.94 -2.18 -16.88
CA ASP A 40 0.78 -2.49 -17.72
C ASP A 40 -0.17 -3.56 -17.14
N ALA A 41 -0.46 -3.49 -15.83
CA ALA A 41 -1.52 -4.28 -15.21
C ALA A 41 -2.43 -3.42 -14.33
N THR A 42 -3.71 -3.73 -14.34
CA THR A 42 -4.73 -3.17 -13.46
C THR A 42 -5.51 -4.28 -12.77
N GLY A 43 -6.26 -3.93 -11.72
CA GLY A 43 -7.23 -4.81 -11.05
C GLY A 43 -6.68 -6.21 -10.71
N PRO A 44 -7.40 -7.30 -11.07
CA PRO A 44 -6.97 -8.67 -10.79
C PRO A 44 -5.62 -9.05 -11.39
N ARG A 45 -5.28 -8.54 -12.59
CA ARG A 45 -4.00 -8.85 -13.25
C ARG A 45 -2.83 -8.22 -12.49
N TYR A 46 -3.03 -7.01 -11.97
CA TYR A 46 -2.05 -6.33 -11.12
C TYR A 46 -1.81 -7.14 -9.85
N ILE A 47 -2.88 -7.54 -9.15
CA ILE A 47 -2.81 -8.37 -7.94
C ILE A 47 -2.03 -9.67 -8.20
N ALA A 48 -2.36 -10.37 -9.28
CA ALA A 48 -1.70 -11.63 -9.63
C ALA A 48 -0.20 -11.44 -9.89
N ARG A 49 0.18 -10.46 -10.72
CA ARG A 49 1.60 -10.20 -11.06
C ARG A 49 2.39 -9.74 -9.83
N VAL A 50 1.86 -8.81 -9.04
CA VAL A 50 2.46 -8.40 -7.77
C VAL A 50 2.67 -9.60 -6.85
N SER A 51 1.65 -10.45 -6.70
CA SER A 51 1.73 -11.60 -5.79
C SER A 51 2.77 -12.63 -6.22
N LEU A 52 2.93 -12.84 -7.54
CA LEU A 52 3.96 -13.69 -8.10
C LEU A 52 5.36 -13.09 -7.88
N THR A 53 5.53 -11.79 -8.11
CA THR A 53 6.81 -11.10 -7.87
C THR A 53 7.20 -11.14 -6.40
N ILE A 54 6.26 -10.88 -5.48
CA ILE A 54 6.50 -11.04 -4.03
C ILE A 54 6.91 -12.47 -3.72
N THR A 55 6.28 -13.48 -4.32
CA THR A 55 6.65 -14.88 -4.08
C THR A 55 8.07 -15.19 -4.56
N ALA A 56 8.47 -14.63 -5.70
CA ALA A 56 9.80 -14.84 -6.28
C ALA A 56 10.93 -14.24 -5.44
N THR A 57 10.64 -13.25 -4.59
CA THR A 57 11.64 -12.62 -3.70
C THR A 57 11.84 -13.33 -2.37
N ASP A 58 11.05 -14.38 -2.06
CA ASP A 58 11.09 -15.13 -0.80
C ASP A 58 11.11 -14.23 0.46
N PRO A 59 10.05 -13.44 0.69
CA PRO A 59 10.05 -12.37 1.69
C PRO A 59 9.95 -12.94 3.10
N VAL A 60 10.55 -12.21 4.04
CA VAL A 60 10.47 -12.50 5.46
C VAL A 60 9.10 -12.09 6.00
N VAL A 61 8.42 -13.01 6.65
CA VAL A 61 7.12 -12.77 7.28
C VAL A 61 7.28 -12.18 8.69
N PRO A 62 6.34 -11.35 9.18
CA PRO A 62 5.09 -10.95 8.53
C PRO A 62 5.28 -9.73 7.60
N LEU A 63 4.47 -9.65 6.55
CA LEU A 63 4.61 -8.61 5.51
C LEU A 63 3.93 -7.30 5.93
N VAL A 64 4.48 -6.16 5.54
CA VAL A 64 3.75 -4.89 5.57
C VAL A 64 3.54 -4.43 4.13
N LEU A 65 2.29 -4.23 3.73
CA LEU A 65 1.96 -3.79 2.38
C LEU A 65 1.76 -2.28 2.34
N VAL A 66 2.52 -1.60 1.50
CA VAL A 66 2.45 -0.16 1.27
C VAL A 66 1.93 0.08 -0.13
N ALA A 67 0.87 0.87 -0.29
CA ALA A 67 0.30 1.18 -1.61
C ALA A 67 0.27 2.68 -1.86
N HIS A 68 0.51 3.07 -3.11
CA HIS A 68 0.45 4.45 -3.58
C HIS A 68 -0.66 4.67 -4.61
N GLY A 69 -1.39 5.79 -4.50
CA GLY A 69 -2.46 6.18 -5.41
C GLY A 69 -3.51 5.08 -5.61
N ALA A 70 -3.82 4.79 -6.87
CA ALA A 70 -4.79 3.78 -7.28
C ALA A 70 -4.41 2.32 -6.92
N ALA A 71 -3.23 2.07 -6.33
CA ALA A 71 -2.90 0.74 -5.79
C ALA A 71 -3.61 0.46 -4.45
N GLY A 72 -4.06 1.50 -3.73
CA GLY A 72 -4.68 1.34 -2.41
C GLY A 72 -5.90 0.41 -2.39
N PRO A 73 -6.87 0.54 -3.32
CA PRO A 73 -8.02 -0.37 -3.40
C PRO A 73 -7.66 -1.82 -3.74
N LEU A 74 -6.46 -2.08 -4.25
CA LEU A 74 -5.98 -3.42 -4.61
C LEU A 74 -5.35 -4.18 -3.44
N LEU A 75 -4.99 -3.49 -2.35
CA LEU A 75 -4.37 -4.10 -1.15
C LEU A 75 -5.16 -5.28 -0.56
N PRO A 76 -6.50 -5.26 -0.46
CA PRO A 76 -7.25 -6.42 0.03
C PRO A 76 -7.01 -7.68 -0.81
N GLY A 77 -6.98 -7.54 -2.14
CA GLY A 77 -6.75 -8.66 -3.05
C GLY A 77 -5.31 -9.20 -2.93
N VAL A 78 -4.33 -8.32 -2.82
CA VAL A 78 -2.92 -8.71 -2.58
C VAL A 78 -2.79 -9.41 -1.22
N SER A 79 -3.40 -8.88 -0.16
CA SER A 79 -3.36 -9.48 1.18
C SER A 79 -3.93 -10.89 1.18
N LEU A 80 -5.11 -11.07 0.56
CA LEU A 80 -5.75 -12.37 0.45
C LEU A 80 -4.86 -13.38 -0.28
N ALA A 81 -4.21 -12.96 -1.37
CA ALA A 81 -3.26 -13.80 -2.10
C ALA A 81 -2.04 -14.18 -1.26
N GLN A 82 -1.46 -13.25 -0.50
CA GLN A 82 -0.33 -13.54 0.39
C GLN A 82 -0.73 -14.47 1.54
N ARG A 83 -1.91 -14.26 2.13
CA ARG A 83 -2.45 -15.12 3.19
C ARG A 83 -2.72 -16.53 2.70
N ALA A 84 -3.27 -16.69 1.49
CA ALA A 84 -3.46 -17.99 0.86
C ALA A 84 -2.13 -18.72 0.62
N ALA A 85 -1.04 -17.98 0.47
CA ALA A 85 0.32 -18.50 0.37
C ALA A 85 1.06 -18.58 1.72
N HIS A 86 0.32 -18.57 2.84
CA HIS A 86 0.84 -18.66 4.22
C HIS A 86 1.80 -17.54 4.64
N ARG A 87 1.68 -16.36 4.01
CA ARG A 87 2.44 -15.17 4.37
C ARG A 87 1.51 -14.16 5.06
N PRO A 88 1.48 -14.12 6.40
CA PRO A 88 0.61 -13.21 7.13
C PRO A 88 1.00 -11.76 6.84
N VAL A 89 -0.01 -10.92 6.60
CA VAL A 89 0.16 -9.47 6.50
C VAL A 89 -0.06 -8.86 7.88
N ALA A 90 0.94 -8.11 8.31
CA ALA A 90 1.10 -7.53 9.62
C ALA A 90 0.46 -6.14 9.71
N GLY A 91 0.37 -5.42 8.59
CA GLY A 91 -0.21 -4.09 8.52
C GLY A 91 -0.28 -3.55 7.09
N PHE A 92 -1.06 -2.50 6.92
CA PHE A 92 -1.27 -1.81 5.65
C PHE A 92 -0.91 -0.33 5.79
N VAL A 93 -0.16 0.22 4.82
CA VAL A 93 0.12 1.65 4.75
C VAL A 93 -0.36 2.20 3.41
N PHE A 94 -1.16 3.25 3.46
CA PHE A 94 -1.64 3.99 2.30
C PHE A 94 -0.82 5.28 2.16
N VAL A 95 -0.07 5.44 1.08
CA VAL A 95 0.74 6.64 0.80
C VAL A 95 0.08 7.41 -0.32
N ASP A 96 -0.58 8.53 0.00
CA ASP A 96 -1.39 9.30 -0.97
C ASP A 96 -2.21 8.36 -1.87
N ALA A 97 -2.98 7.48 -1.23
CA ALA A 97 -3.62 6.35 -1.90
C ALA A 97 -5.11 6.30 -1.62
N ASP A 98 -5.86 5.84 -2.61
CA ASP A 98 -7.30 5.66 -2.46
C ASP A 98 -7.60 4.53 -1.49
N LEU A 99 -8.62 4.71 -0.67
CA LEU A 99 -9.04 3.67 0.25
C LEU A 99 -9.96 2.65 -0.44
N PRO A 100 -9.87 1.36 -0.10
CA PRO A 100 -10.85 0.38 -0.54
C PRO A 100 -12.23 0.77 -0.01
N ARG A 101 -13.19 0.96 -0.93
CA ARG A 101 -14.59 1.29 -0.64
C ARG A 101 -15.48 0.05 -0.78
N ARG A 102 -16.34 -0.18 0.21
CA ARG A 102 -17.25 -1.34 0.22
C ARG A 102 -18.29 -1.19 -0.88
N GLY A 103 -18.24 -2.07 -1.88
CA GLY A 103 -19.28 -2.17 -2.90
C GLY A 103 -19.10 -1.27 -4.14
N GLN A 104 -17.91 -0.73 -4.37
CA GLN A 104 -17.62 -0.07 -5.65
C GLN A 104 -17.42 -1.15 -6.72
N HIS A 105 -18.53 -1.55 -7.35
CA HIS A 105 -18.44 -2.09 -8.70
C HIS A 105 -18.04 -0.92 -9.58
N ASP A 106 -16.81 -0.95 -10.09
CA ASP A 106 -16.42 0.01 -11.10
C ASP A 106 -17.31 -0.24 -12.33
N HIS A 107 -18.32 0.61 -12.52
CA HIS A 107 -19.31 0.42 -13.58
C HIS A 107 -18.68 0.63 -14.96
N GLU A 108 -17.55 1.32 -15.03
CA GLU A 108 -16.78 1.53 -16.26
C GLU A 108 -15.84 0.35 -16.56
N ALA A 109 -15.41 -0.41 -15.55
CA ALA A 109 -14.53 -1.58 -15.70
C ALA A 109 -14.96 -2.75 -14.78
N PRO A 110 -16.08 -3.44 -15.08
CA PRO A 110 -16.59 -4.54 -14.25
C PRO A 110 -15.64 -5.73 -14.12
N GLU A 111 -14.66 -5.87 -15.03
CA GLU A 111 -13.57 -6.86 -14.95
C GLU A 111 -12.54 -6.55 -13.86
N ASP A 112 -12.44 -5.30 -13.44
CA ASP A 112 -11.58 -4.84 -12.35
C ASP A 112 -12.32 -4.78 -11.00
N ALA A 113 -13.60 -5.19 -10.97
CA ALA A 113 -14.37 -5.28 -9.73
C ALA A 113 -13.80 -6.38 -8.81
N LEU A 114 -13.24 -5.95 -7.68
CA LEU A 114 -12.66 -6.86 -6.68
C LEU A 114 -13.66 -7.10 -5.55
N PRO A 115 -13.99 -8.37 -5.22
CA PRO A 115 -14.75 -8.66 -4.02
C PRO A 115 -13.90 -8.28 -2.80
N MET A 116 -14.39 -7.32 -2.00
CA MET A 116 -13.76 -7.01 -0.72
C MET A 116 -14.07 -8.12 0.28
N ALA A 117 -13.04 -8.65 0.94
CA ALA A 117 -13.22 -9.64 1.99
C ALA A 117 -14.10 -9.06 3.12
N PRO A 118 -15.08 -9.82 3.64
CA PRO A 118 -16.01 -9.32 4.67
C PRO A 118 -15.32 -8.97 6.00
N ASP A 119 -14.15 -9.53 6.26
CA ASP A 119 -13.31 -9.34 7.45
C ASP A 119 -12.22 -8.25 7.28
N TRP A 120 -12.26 -7.49 6.19
CA TRP A 120 -11.32 -6.39 5.96
C TRP A 120 -11.63 -5.13 6.80
N PRO A 121 -10.62 -4.46 7.40
CA PRO A 121 -9.19 -4.81 7.38
C PRO A 121 -8.81 -5.87 8.43
N GLU A 122 -7.97 -6.81 8.02
CA GLU A 122 -7.49 -7.93 8.86
C GLU A 122 -6.27 -7.60 9.74
N ALA A 123 -5.67 -6.43 9.54
CA ALA A 123 -4.48 -5.93 10.26
C ALA A 123 -4.54 -4.39 10.40
N PRO A 124 -3.73 -3.78 11.30
CA PRO A 124 -3.67 -2.33 11.46
C PRO A 124 -3.42 -1.58 10.14
N CYS A 125 -4.07 -0.43 9.99
CA CYS A 125 -3.93 0.43 8.82
C CYS A 125 -3.37 1.80 9.21
N GLY A 126 -2.40 2.28 8.44
CA GLY A 126 -1.84 3.61 8.51
C GLY A 126 -2.04 4.37 7.19
N TYR A 127 -2.12 5.69 7.26
CA TYR A 127 -2.17 6.59 6.12
C TYR A 127 -1.06 7.62 6.24
N LEU A 128 -0.21 7.73 5.23
CA LEU A 128 0.84 8.73 5.11
C LEU A 128 0.46 9.70 3.99
N ARG A 129 0.34 10.99 4.32
CA ARG A 129 0.14 12.04 3.32
C ARG A 129 1.46 12.72 2.97
N THR A 130 1.87 12.77 1.71
CA THR A 130 3.08 13.48 1.28
C THR A 130 2.79 14.90 0.80
N HIS A 131 3.80 15.77 0.90
CA HIS A 131 3.65 17.21 0.65
C HIS A 131 3.38 17.57 -0.82
N SER A 132 3.67 16.64 -1.75
CA SER A 132 3.42 16.73 -3.19
C SER A 132 1.94 16.86 -3.54
N ASP A 133 1.09 16.26 -2.70
CA ASP A 133 -0.35 16.11 -2.96
C ASP A 133 -1.21 17.22 -2.33
N ARG A 134 -0.61 18.06 -1.46
CA ARG A 134 -1.30 19.20 -0.82
C ARG A 134 -1.85 20.23 -1.83
N SER A 135 -1.39 20.19 -3.08
CA SER A 135 -1.84 21.05 -4.18
C SER A 135 -2.74 20.34 -5.21
N ALA A 136 -2.97 19.03 -5.09
CA ALA A 136 -3.66 18.21 -6.07
C ALA A 136 -4.82 17.43 -5.42
N SER A 137 -6.05 17.85 -5.73
CA SER A 137 -7.28 17.06 -5.72
C SER A 137 -8.03 16.81 -4.39
N SER A 138 -9.36 16.88 -4.50
CA SER A 138 -10.37 16.65 -3.45
C SER A 138 -10.55 15.18 -3.05
N GLU A 139 -10.01 14.25 -3.83
CA GLU A 139 -10.19 12.80 -3.65
C GLU A 139 -9.30 12.25 -2.52
N HIS A 140 -8.02 12.65 -2.46
CA HIS A 140 -7.14 12.29 -1.33
C HIS A 140 -7.59 12.93 -0.01
N ASP A 141 -8.23 14.10 -0.04
CA ASP A 141 -8.86 14.70 1.14
C ASP A 141 -10.05 13.87 1.64
N GLU A 142 -10.78 13.19 0.73
CA GLU A 142 -11.84 12.26 1.10
C GLU A 142 -11.25 10.98 1.70
N ALA A 143 -10.22 10.40 1.07
CA ALA A 143 -9.50 9.24 1.59
C ALA A 143 -8.93 9.49 3.00
N LEU A 144 -8.33 10.66 3.23
CA LEU A 144 -7.83 11.08 4.54
C LEU A 144 -8.95 11.19 5.58
N ARG A 145 -10.09 11.75 5.18
CA ARG A 145 -11.27 11.86 6.06
C ARG A 145 -11.82 10.48 6.40
N GLU A 146 -11.91 9.59 5.42
CA GLU A 146 -12.32 8.20 5.64
C GLU A 146 -11.35 7.45 6.56
N ALA A 147 -10.03 7.59 6.38
CA ALA A 147 -9.01 6.97 7.25
C ALA A 147 -9.21 7.41 8.71
N ARG A 148 -9.42 8.71 8.94
CA ARG A 148 -9.71 9.25 10.28
C ARG A 148 -11.02 8.72 10.85
N LEU A 149 -12.08 8.63 10.04
CA LEU A 149 -13.37 8.06 10.46
C LEU A 149 -13.26 6.57 10.82
N ARG A 150 -12.35 5.84 10.16
CA ARG A 150 -12.02 4.43 10.47
C ARG A 150 -11.07 4.29 11.67
N GLY A 151 -10.59 5.40 12.24
CA GLY A 151 -9.66 5.40 13.38
C GLY A 151 -8.25 4.94 13.04
N TRP A 152 -7.85 5.03 11.76
CA TRP A 152 -6.51 4.64 11.30
C TRP A 152 -5.46 5.65 11.71
N GLN A 153 -4.21 5.21 11.82
CA GLN A 153 -3.09 6.10 12.14
C GLN A 153 -2.81 6.99 10.93
N VAL A 154 -2.88 8.30 11.09
CA VAL A 154 -2.70 9.26 10.00
C VAL A 154 -1.48 10.13 10.30
N THR A 155 -0.48 10.06 9.44
CA THR A 155 0.74 10.86 9.53
C THR A 155 0.82 11.81 8.34
N ASP A 156 0.97 13.10 8.63
CA ASP A 156 1.24 14.13 7.64
C ASP A 156 2.76 14.32 7.54
N HIS A 157 3.35 14.03 6.38
CA HIS A 157 4.78 14.28 6.17
C HIS A 157 5.03 15.79 5.99
N GLU A 158 5.83 16.36 6.90
CA GLU A 158 6.29 17.74 6.82
C GLU A 158 7.83 17.81 6.82
N PRO A 159 8.44 18.61 5.92
CA PRO A 159 9.88 18.89 5.98
C PRO A 159 10.27 19.46 7.35
N PRO A 160 11.42 19.07 7.94
CA PRO A 160 12.59 18.50 7.26
C PRO A 160 12.68 16.96 7.27
N ALA A 161 11.70 16.26 7.83
CA ALA A 161 11.70 14.79 7.80
C ALA A 161 11.66 14.30 6.35
N THR A 162 12.21 13.11 6.08
CA THR A 162 12.08 12.47 4.76
C THR A 162 10.86 11.56 4.73
N VAL A 163 10.30 11.31 3.54
CA VAL A 163 9.18 10.38 3.37
C VAL A 163 9.55 8.99 3.88
N ALA A 164 10.79 8.55 3.66
CA ALA A 164 11.32 7.29 4.17
C ALA A 164 11.29 7.23 5.71
N GLN A 165 11.67 8.32 6.38
CA GLN A 165 11.65 8.40 7.84
C GLN A 165 10.20 8.33 8.35
N ALA A 166 9.31 9.17 7.84
CA ALA A 166 7.91 9.21 8.25
C ALA A 166 7.20 7.85 8.01
N LEU A 167 7.50 7.19 6.89
CA LEU A 167 7.00 5.85 6.60
C LEU A 167 7.56 4.81 7.57
N SER A 168 8.85 4.85 7.88
CA SER A 168 9.46 3.91 8.83
C SER A 168 8.89 4.06 10.25
N GLU A 169 8.66 5.29 10.70
CA GLU A 169 8.06 5.60 12.00
C GLU A 169 6.61 5.12 12.05
N LEU A 170 5.82 5.41 11.00
CA LEU A 170 4.44 4.93 10.89
C LEU A 170 4.37 3.41 10.93
N ILE A 171 5.23 2.70 10.20
CA ILE A 171 5.30 1.22 10.24
C ILE A 171 5.68 0.73 11.65
N ALA A 172 6.55 1.44 12.37
CA ALA A 172 6.92 1.08 13.72
C ALA A 172 5.79 1.30 14.75
N GLU A 173 4.82 2.17 14.46
CA GLU A 173 3.68 2.48 15.33
C GLU A 173 2.45 1.58 15.11
N LEU A 174 2.33 0.94 13.94
CA LEU A 174 1.34 -0.11 13.67
C LEU A 174 1.55 -1.35 14.54
#